data_AF-A0A927FCC1-F1
#
_entry.id   AF-A0A927FCC1-F1
#
_cell.length_a   1.000
_cell.length_b   1.000
_cell.length_c   1.000
_cell.angle_alpha   90.00
_cell.angle_beta   90.00
_cell.angle_gamma   90.00
#
_symmetry.space_group_name_H-M   'P 1'
#
loop_
_entity.id
_entity.type
_entity.pdbx_description
1 polymer ?
#
loop_
_entity_poly.entity_id
_entity_poly.type
_entity_poly.pdbx_seq_one_letter_code
_entity_poly.pdbx_strand_id
1 'polypeptide(L)'
;MKFSFLFFAALALWVQATPSIRAQNVKLTEAEWHGTGCYKIEMPMGIVYFEKDNGVSGFKSFIDNEGNDWVASYLPPGPNGNFRGFPNSVGNFGHAGRDSGSTTTIVDGITEGERVILESTNGTFTFQYWFFPDRVAIKVLKSEGDYNFLLECVAGGFADAEDYFVTADGIKRIPTVEGELDDFTPEWVYIGDPKAKNVLFFAKSPDDDAPNENHRQIRKGDIHNMDLYGFGRTGTEHGYKVYGMSGNEHICIIGFTEADRTHEEMTNLIEGYLEAPFASNAETN
;
A
#
# COMPACT_ATOMS: atom_id res chain seq x y z
N MET A 1 -0.76 -54.72 -53.80
CA MET A 1 -0.41 -53.84 -52.65
C MET A 1 -1.50 -52.79 -52.53
N LYS A 2 -2.19 -52.77 -51.39
CA LYS A 2 -3.30 -51.85 -51.07
C LYS A 2 -2.73 -50.55 -50.49
N PHE A 3 -3.28 -49.39 -50.85
CA PHE A 3 -3.21 -48.20 -50.00
C PHE A 3 -4.56 -47.50 -50.00
N SER A 4 -5.24 -47.56 -48.84
CA SER A 4 -6.38 -46.73 -48.50
C SER A 4 -5.87 -45.56 -47.67
N PHE A 5 -6.18 -44.33 -48.08
CA PHE A 5 -6.03 -43.14 -47.26
C PHE A 5 -7.39 -42.84 -46.61
N LEU A 6 -7.47 -43.02 -45.29
CA LEU A 6 -8.54 -42.46 -44.47
C LEU A 6 -8.16 -41.03 -44.09
N PHE A 7 -9.01 -40.06 -44.44
CA PHE A 7 -8.97 -38.70 -43.90
C PHE A 7 -9.63 -38.69 -42.51
N PHE A 8 -8.87 -38.37 -41.47
CA PHE A 8 -9.40 -37.98 -40.16
C PHE A 8 -9.61 -36.47 -40.14
N ALA A 9 -10.86 -36.03 -40.04
CA ALA A 9 -11.19 -34.63 -39.73
C ALA A 9 -11.12 -34.44 -38.21
N ALA A 10 -10.10 -33.72 -37.72
CA ALA A 10 -10.03 -33.28 -36.34
C ALA A 10 -10.86 -31.99 -36.21
N LEU A 11 -12.01 -32.09 -35.51
CA LEU A 11 -12.82 -30.94 -35.14
C LEU A 11 -12.20 -30.30 -33.89
N ALA A 12 -11.41 -29.24 -34.06
CA ALA A 12 -10.90 -28.45 -32.95
C ALA A 12 -12.03 -27.58 -32.39
N LEU A 13 -12.54 -27.92 -31.21
CA LEU A 13 -13.38 -27.02 -30.41
C LEU A 13 -12.50 -25.89 -29.88
N TRP A 14 -12.62 -24.71 -30.48
CA TRP A 14 -12.11 -23.48 -29.91
C TRP A 14 -13.05 -23.05 -28.79
N VAL A 15 -12.69 -23.38 -27.54
CA VAL A 15 -13.25 -22.68 -26.39
C VAL A 15 -12.60 -21.30 -26.40
N GLN A 16 -13.31 -20.30 -26.91
CA GLN A 16 -12.96 -18.91 -26.64
C GLN A 16 -13.22 -18.67 -25.16
N ALA A 17 -12.15 -18.67 -24.37
CA ALA A 17 -12.18 -18.04 -23.05
C ALA A 17 -12.49 -16.57 -23.29
N THR A 18 -13.71 -16.14 -22.95
CA THR A 18 -14.00 -14.72 -22.83
C THR A 18 -13.06 -14.17 -21.74
N PRO A 19 -12.20 -13.19 -22.04
CA PRO A 19 -11.47 -12.50 -20.98
C PRO A 19 -12.51 -11.93 -20.03
N SER A 20 -12.42 -12.34 -18.76
CA SER A 20 -13.15 -11.69 -17.68
C SER A 20 -12.73 -10.22 -17.74
N ILE A 21 -13.67 -9.33 -18.05
CA ILE A 21 -13.49 -7.91 -17.74
C ILE A 21 -13.44 -7.87 -16.22
N ARG A 22 -12.23 -7.98 -15.65
CA ARG A 22 -11.98 -7.67 -14.23
C ARG A 22 -12.62 -6.29 -14.05
N ALA A 23 -13.64 -6.19 -13.20
CA ALA A 23 -14.41 -4.97 -13.06
C ALA A 23 -13.44 -3.81 -12.83
N GLN A 24 -13.28 -2.89 -13.77
CA GLN A 24 -12.27 -1.82 -13.67
C GLN A 24 -12.65 -0.74 -12.66
N ASN A 25 -13.72 -0.96 -11.89
CA ASN A 25 -14.30 0.07 -11.05
C ASN A 25 -13.85 -0.09 -9.60
N VAL A 26 -13.61 1.05 -8.97
CA VAL A 26 -13.49 1.22 -7.54
C VAL A 26 -14.88 1.41 -6.96
N LYS A 27 -15.18 0.78 -5.82
CA LYS A 27 -16.46 0.94 -5.14
C LYS A 27 -16.26 1.16 -3.65
N LEU A 28 -16.90 2.20 -3.13
CA LEU A 28 -16.96 2.52 -1.71
C LEU A 28 -18.34 2.20 -1.15
N THR A 29 -18.34 1.54 0.01
CA THR A 29 -19.52 1.30 0.84
C THR A 29 -19.19 1.55 2.31
N GLU A 30 -20.19 1.73 3.15
CA GLU A 30 -19.98 1.72 4.61
C GLU A 30 -19.98 0.27 5.13
N ALA A 31 -19.10 -0.01 6.09
CA ALA A 31 -19.00 -1.30 6.75
C ALA A 31 -18.53 -1.15 8.19
N GLU A 32 -18.85 -2.13 9.03
CA GLU A 32 -18.15 -2.35 10.29
C GLU A 32 -17.03 -3.38 10.04
N TRP A 33 -15.81 -3.09 10.49
CA TRP A 33 -14.66 -3.99 10.35
C TRP A 33 -13.89 -4.05 11.66
N HIS A 34 -13.81 -5.23 12.26
CA HIS A 34 -13.20 -5.45 13.59
C HIS A 34 -13.67 -4.46 14.67
N GLY A 35 -14.98 -4.18 14.70
CA GLY A 35 -15.61 -3.35 15.74
C GLY A 35 -15.50 -1.84 15.54
N THR A 36 -15.05 -1.37 14.37
CA THR A 36 -15.00 0.06 14.04
C THR A 36 -15.73 0.35 12.74
N GLY A 37 -16.32 1.55 12.64
CA GLY A 37 -16.92 2.03 11.40
C GLY A 37 -15.87 2.42 10.37
N CYS A 38 -16.00 1.85 9.18
CA CYS A 38 -15.07 2.02 8.08
C CYS A 38 -15.81 2.34 6.78
N TYR A 39 -15.11 3.02 5.87
CA TYR A 39 -15.38 2.86 4.46
C TYR A 39 -14.69 1.58 3.98
N LYS A 40 -15.44 0.70 3.30
CA LYS A 40 -14.91 -0.43 2.54
C LYS A 40 -14.74 0.01 1.10
N ILE A 41 -13.50 0.11 0.64
CA ILE A 41 -13.14 0.46 -0.73
C ILE A 41 -12.66 -0.80 -1.45
N GLU A 42 -13.48 -1.30 -2.36
CA GLU A 42 -13.19 -2.45 -3.21
C GLU A 42 -12.54 -1.98 -4.51
N MET A 43 -11.38 -2.55 -4.83
CA MET A 43 -10.61 -2.28 -6.04
C MET A 43 -10.19 -3.62 -6.67
N PRO A 44 -9.90 -3.67 -7.98
CA PRO A 44 -9.38 -4.88 -8.63
C PRO A 44 -8.11 -5.47 -8.01
N MET A 45 -7.24 -4.62 -7.47
CA MET A 45 -6.02 -5.06 -6.77
C MET A 45 -6.26 -5.56 -5.34
N GLY A 46 -7.41 -5.23 -4.72
CA GLY A 46 -7.62 -5.51 -3.31
C GLY A 46 -8.72 -4.68 -2.63
N ILE A 47 -8.79 -4.76 -1.31
CA ILE A 47 -9.80 -4.07 -0.50
C ILE A 47 -9.10 -3.24 0.57
N VAL A 48 -9.46 -1.97 0.69
CA VAL A 48 -9.10 -1.13 1.84
C VAL A 48 -10.30 -1.02 2.77
N TYR A 49 -10.07 -1.27 4.06
CA TYR A 49 -10.97 -0.80 5.11
C TYR A 49 -10.37 0.46 5.72
N PHE A 50 -10.96 1.61 5.41
CA PHE A 50 -10.52 2.92 5.87
C PHE A 50 -11.34 3.32 7.11
N GLU A 51 -10.70 3.41 8.27
CA GLU A 51 -11.37 3.81 9.50
C GLU A 51 -11.64 5.32 9.46
N LYS A 52 -12.85 5.76 9.80
CA LYS A 52 -13.31 7.15 9.55
C LYS A 52 -14.06 7.81 10.72
N ASP A 53 -14.37 7.04 11.75
CA ASP A 53 -15.19 7.48 12.88
C ASP A 53 -14.32 7.86 14.10
N ASN A 54 -14.91 8.60 15.04
CA ASN A 54 -14.31 8.93 16.35
C ASN A 54 -12.93 9.61 16.28
N GLY A 55 -12.73 10.52 15.33
CA GLY A 55 -11.47 11.27 15.22
C GLY A 55 -10.33 10.53 14.52
N VAL A 56 -10.61 9.36 13.95
CA VAL A 56 -9.64 8.48 13.29
C VAL A 56 -9.72 8.60 11.77
N SER A 57 -8.58 8.46 11.11
CA SER A 57 -8.46 8.28 9.65
C SER A 57 -7.36 7.27 9.33
N GLY A 58 -7.40 6.65 8.15
CA GLY A 58 -6.34 5.79 7.64
C GLY A 58 -6.73 4.34 7.50
N PHE A 59 -5.77 3.54 7.05
CA PHE A 59 -6.01 2.17 6.65
C PHE A 59 -6.03 1.27 7.89
N LYS A 60 -7.19 0.69 8.16
CA LYS A 60 -7.35 -0.37 9.14
C LYS A 60 -6.81 -1.70 8.60
N SER A 61 -7.08 -1.93 7.32
CA SER A 61 -6.69 -3.11 6.56
C SER A 61 -6.41 -2.72 5.13
N PHE A 62 -5.43 -3.39 4.51
CA PHE A 62 -5.22 -3.35 3.07
C PHE A 62 -5.02 -4.79 2.60
N ILE A 63 -6.09 -5.33 2.03
CA ILE A 63 -6.23 -6.76 1.73
C ILE A 63 -5.94 -6.96 0.25
N ASP A 64 -5.02 -7.85 -0.08
CA ASP A 64 -4.70 -8.18 -1.47
C ASP A 64 -5.80 -9.06 -2.13
N ASN A 65 -5.62 -9.36 -3.41
CA ASN A 65 -6.58 -10.17 -4.18
C ASN A 65 -6.64 -11.66 -3.75
N GLU A 66 -5.70 -12.12 -2.93
CA GLU A 66 -5.66 -13.47 -2.34
C GLU A 66 -6.29 -13.49 -0.93
N GLY A 67 -6.68 -12.33 -0.39
CA GLY A 67 -7.31 -12.20 0.92
C GLY A 67 -6.33 -11.99 2.09
N ASN A 68 -5.05 -11.76 1.81
CA ASN A 68 -4.06 -11.46 2.84
C ASN A 68 -4.18 -9.99 3.26
N ASP A 69 -4.26 -9.69 4.56
CA ASP A 69 -4.33 -8.31 5.06
C ASP A 69 -2.94 -7.80 5.46
N TRP A 70 -2.36 -6.93 4.64
CA TRP A 70 -0.98 -6.47 4.80
C TRP A 70 -0.82 -5.38 5.85
N VAL A 71 -1.91 -4.72 6.28
CA VAL A 71 -1.88 -3.73 7.36
C VAL A 71 -2.37 -4.34 8.67
N ALA A 72 -3.50 -5.05 8.65
CA ALA A 72 -4.02 -5.82 9.79
C ALA A 72 -3.90 -5.11 11.16
N SER A 73 -4.36 -3.85 11.22
CA SER A 73 -4.24 -3.00 12.41
C SER A 73 -4.93 -3.59 13.65
N TYR A 74 -5.94 -4.45 13.45
CA TYR A 74 -6.71 -5.11 14.52
C TYR A 74 -5.96 -6.25 15.23
N LEU A 75 -4.85 -6.73 14.67
CA LEU A 75 -4.06 -7.77 15.31
C LEU A 75 -3.46 -7.22 16.62
N PRO A 76 -3.24 -8.08 17.64
CA PRO A 76 -2.79 -7.63 18.95
C PRO A 76 -1.58 -6.69 18.88
N PRO A 77 -1.54 -5.58 19.63
CA PRO A 77 -0.48 -4.57 19.54
C PRO A 77 0.90 -5.09 19.98
N GLY A 78 1.96 -4.42 19.53
CA GLY A 78 3.37 -4.68 19.91
C GLY A 78 3.74 -4.20 21.33
N PRO A 79 4.99 -4.40 21.80
CA PRO A 79 5.45 -4.00 23.13
C PRO A 79 5.36 -2.49 23.41
N ASN A 80 5.31 -1.68 22.35
CA ASN A 80 5.10 -0.22 22.42
C ASN A 80 3.61 0.18 22.31
N GLY A 81 2.69 -0.77 22.46
CA GLY A 81 1.27 -0.52 22.73
C GLY A 81 0.37 -0.20 21.53
N ASN A 82 0.89 -0.14 20.31
CA ASN A 82 0.09 0.36 19.20
C ASN A 82 -0.24 -0.66 18.10
N PHE A 83 -1.37 -0.38 17.45
CA PHE A 83 -1.86 -0.98 16.22
C PHE A 83 -0.90 -0.67 15.06
N ARG A 84 -0.92 -1.52 14.02
CA ARG A 84 -0.36 -1.20 12.70
C ARG A 84 -1.23 -0.13 12.02
N GLY A 85 -0.72 0.55 11.01
CA GLY A 85 -1.47 1.56 10.29
C GLY A 85 -0.72 2.13 9.10
N PHE A 86 -1.47 2.80 8.25
CA PHE A 86 -0.96 3.56 7.12
C PHE A 86 -1.90 4.73 6.81
N PRO A 87 -1.39 5.96 6.53
CA PRO A 87 0.02 6.35 6.45
C PRO A 87 0.69 6.80 7.76
N ASN A 88 0.05 6.67 8.93
CA ASN A 88 0.61 7.01 10.27
C ASN A 88 1.61 8.20 10.27
N SER A 89 1.05 9.41 10.32
CA SER A 89 1.82 10.65 10.34
C SER A 89 1.87 11.30 11.72
N VAL A 90 2.52 12.46 11.81
CA VAL A 90 2.70 13.23 13.05
C VAL A 90 1.36 13.49 13.74
N GLY A 91 1.34 13.34 15.07
CA GLY A 91 0.13 13.54 15.86
C GLY A 91 -0.95 12.48 15.64
N ASN A 92 -0.56 11.26 15.21
CA ASN A 92 -1.44 10.13 14.86
C ASN A 92 -2.33 10.35 13.63
N PHE A 93 -2.11 11.41 12.86
CA PHE A 93 -2.96 11.70 11.70
C PHE A 93 -2.80 10.60 10.64
N GLY A 94 -3.93 10.10 10.11
CA GLY A 94 -3.92 8.99 9.15
C GLY A 94 -3.55 7.63 9.75
N HIS A 95 -3.57 7.46 11.07
CA HIS A 95 -3.40 6.15 11.72
C HIS A 95 -4.73 5.55 12.20
N ALA A 96 -5.14 4.40 11.64
CA ALA A 96 -6.31 3.66 12.12
C ALA A 96 -6.19 3.24 13.60
N GLY A 97 -7.27 3.33 14.37
CA GLY A 97 -7.25 3.07 15.82
C GLY A 97 -6.54 4.11 16.69
N ARG A 98 -6.04 5.23 16.14
CA ARG A 98 -5.48 6.34 16.93
C ARG A 98 -6.20 7.65 16.61
N ASP A 99 -6.80 8.25 17.63
CA ASP A 99 -7.50 9.52 17.51
C ASP A 99 -6.49 10.66 17.24
N SER A 100 -6.79 11.46 16.22
CA SER A 100 -6.07 12.67 15.84
C SER A 100 -7.01 13.88 15.67
N GLY A 101 -8.27 13.74 16.10
CA GLY A 101 -9.34 14.69 15.82
C GLY A 101 -9.72 14.78 14.34
N SER A 102 -9.37 13.76 13.54
CA SER A 102 -9.60 13.74 12.10
C SER A 102 -11.09 13.56 11.78
N THR A 103 -11.55 14.26 10.75
CA THR A 103 -12.79 13.95 10.04
C THR A 103 -12.45 13.46 8.64
N THR A 104 -13.31 12.63 8.05
CA THR A 104 -13.14 12.14 6.68
C THR A 104 -14.42 12.37 5.88
N THR A 105 -14.27 12.86 4.66
CA THR A 105 -15.38 13.10 3.73
C THR A 105 -15.13 12.43 2.38
N ILE A 106 -16.21 12.02 1.72
CA ILE A 106 -16.18 11.54 0.34
C ILE A 106 -16.21 12.76 -0.57
N VAL A 107 -15.16 12.97 -1.35
CA VAL A 107 -15.07 14.11 -2.26
C VAL A 107 -16.09 13.94 -3.38
N ASP A 108 -16.83 15.01 -3.67
CA ASP A 108 -17.92 15.07 -4.68
C ASP A 108 -19.05 14.04 -4.50
N GLY A 109 -19.09 13.30 -3.38
CA GLY A 109 -20.06 12.24 -3.14
C GLY A 109 -19.93 11.03 -4.07
N ILE A 110 -18.81 10.87 -4.79
CA ILE A 110 -18.58 9.77 -5.73
C ILE A 110 -18.15 8.52 -4.96
N THR A 111 -18.99 7.48 -5.01
CA THR A 111 -18.75 6.21 -4.31
C THR A 111 -18.48 5.04 -5.25
N GLU A 112 -18.54 5.22 -6.56
CA GLU A 112 -18.22 4.16 -7.53
C GLU A 112 -17.75 4.78 -8.85
N GLY A 113 -16.77 4.17 -9.52
CA GLY A 113 -16.29 4.59 -10.83
C GLY A 113 -14.83 4.22 -11.07
N GLU A 114 -14.16 4.94 -11.98
CA GLU A 114 -12.72 4.74 -12.24
C GLU A 114 -11.84 5.10 -11.05
N ARG A 115 -12.35 5.92 -10.13
CA ARG A 115 -11.70 6.25 -8.86
C ARG A 115 -12.72 6.67 -7.81
N VAL A 116 -12.33 6.54 -6.55
CA VAL A 116 -13.00 7.15 -5.40
C VAL A 116 -12.00 8.02 -4.67
N ILE A 117 -12.43 9.17 -4.14
CA ILE A 117 -11.56 10.10 -3.43
C ILE A 117 -12.11 10.34 -2.03
N LEU A 118 -11.27 10.13 -1.02
CA LEU A 118 -11.53 10.52 0.36
C LEU A 118 -10.62 11.70 0.72
N GLU A 119 -11.12 12.60 1.54
CA GLU A 119 -10.32 13.65 2.16
C GLU A 119 -10.45 13.52 3.67
N SER A 120 -9.32 13.36 4.36
CA SER A 120 -9.25 13.43 5.80
C SER A 120 -8.58 14.73 6.21
N THR A 121 -9.10 15.38 7.26
CA THR A 121 -8.56 16.64 7.76
C THR A 121 -8.67 16.74 9.28
N ASN A 122 -7.71 17.43 9.89
CA ASN A 122 -7.80 17.94 11.25
C ASN A 122 -7.28 19.39 11.31
N GLY A 123 -7.00 19.90 12.51
CA GLY A 123 -6.50 21.27 12.70
C GLY A 123 -5.18 21.57 11.97
N THR A 124 -4.33 20.56 11.74
CA THR A 124 -2.95 20.72 11.27
C THR A 124 -2.70 20.12 9.88
N PHE A 125 -3.35 19.01 9.55
CA PHE A 125 -3.13 18.25 8.33
C PHE A 125 -4.41 18.06 7.51
N THR A 126 -4.25 17.95 6.19
CA THR A 126 -5.27 17.46 5.26
C THR A 126 -4.61 16.54 4.25
N PHE A 127 -5.01 15.26 4.24
CA PHE A 127 -4.61 14.27 3.23
C PHE A 127 -5.80 13.92 2.36
N GLN A 128 -5.55 13.79 1.06
CA GLN A 128 -6.52 13.32 0.08
C GLN A 128 -6.07 11.98 -0.49
N TYR A 129 -6.91 10.96 -0.35
CA TYR A 129 -6.67 9.58 -0.74
C TYR A 129 -7.44 9.29 -2.03
N TRP A 130 -6.73 8.96 -3.09
CA TRP A 130 -7.27 8.65 -4.41
C TRP A 130 -7.14 7.15 -4.63
N PHE A 131 -8.28 6.47 -4.56
CA PHE A 131 -8.36 5.03 -4.79
C PHE A 131 -8.60 4.78 -6.26
N PHE A 132 -7.64 4.17 -6.94
CA PHE A 132 -7.71 3.72 -8.32
C PHE A 132 -7.79 2.19 -8.36
N PRO A 133 -8.03 1.58 -9.53
CA PRO A 133 -8.17 0.13 -9.62
C PRO A 133 -6.89 -0.65 -9.27
N ASP A 134 -5.73 -0.01 -9.42
CA ASP A 134 -4.40 -0.60 -9.39
C ASP A 134 -3.43 0.09 -8.42
N ARG A 135 -3.84 1.19 -7.78
CA ARG A 135 -3.05 1.91 -6.77
C ARG A 135 -3.92 2.79 -5.90
N VAL A 136 -3.35 3.24 -4.78
CA VAL A 136 -3.84 4.39 -4.02
C VAL A 136 -2.77 5.48 -4.08
N ALA A 137 -3.18 6.70 -4.42
CA ALA A 137 -2.32 7.87 -4.32
C ALA A 137 -2.80 8.77 -3.16
N ILE A 138 -1.89 9.19 -2.30
CA ILE A 138 -2.15 10.08 -1.16
C ILE A 138 -1.47 11.40 -1.44
N LYS A 139 -2.25 12.48 -1.49
CA LYS A 139 -1.76 13.83 -1.64
C LYS A 139 -1.86 14.59 -0.32
N VAL A 140 -0.79 15.26 0.09
CA VAL A 140 -0.88 16.26 1.16
C VAL A 140 -1.45 17.54 0.59
N LEU A 141 -2.60 17.99 1.11
CA LEU A 141 -3.19 19.28 0.73
C LEU A 141 -2.82 20.39 1.71
N LYS A 142 -2.59 20.01 2.97
CA LYS A 142 -2.18 20.91 4.05
C LYS A 142 -1.29 20.14 5.02
N SER A 143 -0.21 20.79 5.46
CA SER A 143 0.60 20.38 6.60
C SER A 143 0.92 21.59 7.47
N GLU A 144 1.01 21.37 8.78
CA GLU A 144 1.58 22.32 9.73
C GLU A 144 2.82 21.66 10.35
N GLY A 145 4.00 22.04 9.83
CA GLY A 145 5.27 21.42 10.19
C GLY A 145 5.62 20.20 9.32
N ASP A 146 6.66 19.49 9.76
CA ASP A 146 7.16 18.31 9.07
C ASP A 146 6.23 17.12 9.28
N TYR A 147 6.20 16.22 8.31
CA TYR A 147 5.41 15.00 8.33
C TYR A 147 6.16 13.82 7.74
N ASN A 148 5.59 12.64 7.88
CA ASN A 148 6.09 11.40 7.29
C ASN A 148 4.92 10.61 6.67
N PHE A 149 5.25 9.73 5.74
CA PHE A 149 4.39 8.60 5.38
C PHE A 149 5.02 7.34 5.96
N LEU A 150 4.37 6.71 6.93
CA LEU A 150 4.79 5.45 7.51
C LEU A 150 3.78 4.35 7.19
N LEU A 151 4.31 3.27 6.63
CA LEU A 151 3.65 1.98 6.53
C LEU A 151 4.13 1.06 7.65
N GLU A 152 3.22 0.65 8.54
CA GLU A 152 3.43 -0.45 9.48
C GLU A 152 2.70 -1.69 8.94
N CYS A 153 3.43 -2.70 8.45
CA CYS A 153 2.84 -3.81 7.71
C CYS A 153 3.30 -5.21 8.14
N VAL A 154 2.59 -6.22 7.63
CA VAL A 154 2.92 -7.65 7.70
C VAL A 154 2.80 -8.23 6.30
N ALA A 155 3.92 -8.56 5.66
CA ALA A 155 3.89 -9.00 4.27
C ALA A 155 3.13 -10.32 4.18
N GLY A 156 2.30 -10.49 3.15
CA GLY A 156 1.46 -11.70 3.03
C GLY A 156 0.44 -11.90 4.17
N GLY A 157 0.23 -10.90 5.03
CA GLY A 157 -0.77 -10.92 6.11
C GLY A 157 -0.32 -11.56 7.42
N PHE A 158 0.95 -11.97 7.53
CA PHE A 158 1.54 -12.46 8.77
C PHE A 158 2.96 -11.90 8.93
N ALA A 159 3.46 -11.84 10.17
CA ALA A 159 4.84 -11.41 10.43
C ALA A 159 5.76 -12.63 10.28
N ASP A 160 6.32 -12.81 9.09
CA ASP A 160 7.21 -13.93 8.77
C ASP A 160 8.68 -13.50 8.70
N ALA A 161 9.57 -14.37 9.20
CA ALA A 161 11.00 -14.07 9.28
C ALA A 161 11.62 -13.83 7.90
N GLU A 162 11.05 -14.46 6.86
CA GLU A 162 11.47 -14.35 5.47
C GLU A 162 10.82 -13.17 4.71
N ASP A 163 9.99 -12.34 5.37
CA ASP A 163 9.48 -11.10 4.78
C ASP A 163 10.65 -10.23 4.32
N TYR A 164 10.52 -9.67 3.13
CA TYR A 164 11.58 -8.95 2.45
C TYR A 164 11.09 -7.66 1.81
N PHE A 165 12.03 -6.78 1.48
CA PHE A 165 11.81 -5.65 0.61
C PHE A 165 12.90 -5.59 -0.48
N VAL A 166 12.62 -4.81 -1.51
CA VAL A 166 13.52 -4.52 -2.62
C VAL A 166 13.42 -3.04 -2.97
N THR A 167 14.58 -2.42 -3.17
CA THR A 167 14.77 -1.05 -3.66
C THR A 167 15.23 -1.08 -5.13
N ALA A 168 15.53 0.09 -5.70
CA ALA A 168 15.97 0.25 -7.10
C ALA A 168 17.21 -0.54 -7.54
N ASP A 169 17.97 -1.13 -6.61
CA ASP A 169 19.10 -1.99 -6.94
C ASP A 169 18.73 -3.46 -7.18
N GLY A 170 17.46 -3.83 -6.99
CA GLY A 170 16.94 -5.17 -7.24
C GLY A 170 17.35 -6.22 -6.21
N ILE A 171 17.99 -5.83 -5.11
CA ILE A 171 18.46 -6.76 -4.09
C ILE A 171 17.34 -7.01 -3.07
N LYS A 172 16.97 -8.28 -2.89
CA LYS A 172 16.07 -8.73 -1.81
C LYS A 172 16.77 -8.67 -0.47
N ARG A 173 16.18 -7.95 0.47
CA ARG A 173 16.69 -7.77 1.83
C ARG A 173 15.61 -8.09 2.85
N ILE A 174 16.04 -8.66 3.98
CA ILE A 174 15.18 -8.79 5.16
C ILE A 174 15.45 -7.56 6.03
N PRO A 175 14.44 -6.83 6.53
CA PRO A 175 14.62 -5.58 7.29
C PRO A 175 15.14 -5.80 8.73
N THR A 176 16.07 -6.73 8.94
CA THR A 176 16.85 -6.85 10.18
C THR A 176 18.07 -5.95 10.12
N VAL A 177 18.75 -5.71 11.24
CA VAL A 177 19.97 -4.88 11.34
C VAL A 177 21.01 -5.10 10.22
N GLU A 178 21.11 -6.31 9.64
CA GLU A 178 22.02 -6.62 8.53
C GLU A 178 21.50 -6.20 7.14
N GLY A 179 20.19 -6.09 6.96
CA GLY A 179 19.53 -5.71 5.71
C GLY A 179 18.79 -4.37 5.75
N GLU A 180 18.73 -3.69 6.89
CA GLU A 180 18.27 -2.30 6.98
C GLU A 180 19.18 -1.39 6.13
N LEU A 181 18.60 -0.33 5.55
CA LEU A 181 19.34 0.67 4.82
C LEU A 181 19.29 1.96 5.67
N ASP A 182 20.42 2.65 5.79
CA ASP A 182 20.44 3.95 6.47
C ASP A 182 19.54 4.98 5.75
N ASP A 183 19.46 4.86 4.42
CA ASP A 183 18.61 5.63 3.53
C ASP A 183 18.55 4.94 2.15
N PHE A 184 17.58 5.30 1.29
CA PHE A 184 17.48 4.79 -0.08
C PHE A 184 16.86 5.80 -1.05
N THR A 185 17.40 5.82 -2.27
CA THR A 185 16.91 6.61 -3.41
C THR A 185 17.06 5.80 -4.70
N PRO A 186 16.17 5.92 -5.70
CA PRO A 186 14.88 6.64 -5.69
C PRO A 186 13.94 6.17 -4.56
N GLU A 187 13.01 7.03 -4.15
CA GLU A 187 12.20 6.83 -2.95
C GLU A 187 11.01 5.89 -3.18
N TRP A 188 11.34 4.62 -3.43
CA TRP A 188 10.38 3.53 -3.51
C TRP A 188 10.94 2.19 -3.07
N VAL A 189 10.04 1.33 -2.61
CA VAL A 189 10.29 -0.08 -2.30
C VAL A 189 9.13 -0.94 -2.83
N TYR A 190 9.40 -2.23 -3.04
CA TYR A 190 8.34 -3.24 -2.98
C TYR A 190 8.66 -4.29 -1.92
N ILE A 191 7.60 -4.74 -1.25
CA ILE A 191 7.62 -5.55 -0.03
C ILE A 191 6.93 -6.87 -0.35
N GLY A 192 7.47 -7.98 0.14
CA GLY A 192 6.94 -9.30 -0.17
C GLY A 192 7.15 -10.33 0.93
N ASP A 193 6.30 -11.35 0.89
CA ASP A 193 6.47 -12.64 1.55
C ASP A 193 6.75 -13.68 0.45
N PRO A 194 7.78 -14.55 0.56
CA PRO A 194 8.05 -15.59 -0.43
C PRO A 194 6.90 -16.56 -0.73
N LYS A 195 5.89 -16.64 0.14
CA LYS A 195 4.69 -17.50 0.01
C LYS A 195 3.51 -16.75 -0.61
N ALA A 196 3.52 -15.42 -0.60
CA ALA A 196 2.46 -14.60 -1.15
C ALA A 196 2.55 -14.54 -2.69
N LYS A 197 1.39 -14.43 -3.35
CA LYS A 197 1.33 -14.22 -4.81
C LYS A 197 1.39 -12.75 -5.20
N ASN A 198 1.19 -11.85 -4.24
CA ASN A 198 1.29 -10.41 -4.43
C ASN A 198 2.52 -9.87 -3.70
N VAL A 199 3.04 -8.76 -4.22
CA VAL A 199 3.92 -7.83 -3.50
C VAL A 199 3.19 -6.50 -3.32
N LEU A 200 3.53 -5.77 -2.27
CA LEU A 200 3.06 -4.42 -2.03
C LEU A 200 4.14 -3.44 -2.51
N PHE A 201 3.82 -2.53 -3.42
CA PHE A 201 4.72 -1.42 -3.74
C PHE A 201 4.35 -0.20 -2.89
N PHE A 202 5.35 0.56 -2.49
CA PHE A 202 5.23 1.76 -1.66
C PHE A 202 6.26 2.79 -2.10
N ALA A 203 5.81 3.97 -2.50
CA ALA A 203 6.64 4.95 -3.18
C ALA A 203 6.22 6.38 -2.81
N LYS A 204 7.14 7.33 -3.01
CA LYS A 204 6.91 8.76 -2.84
C LYS A 204 7.49 9.57 -4.01
N SER A 205 6.84 10.67 -4.37
CA SER A 205 7.43 11.74 -5.17
C SER A 205 7.15 13.12 -4.54
N PRO A 206 7.95 14.16 -4.83
CA PRO A 206 9.25 14.09 -5.53
C PRO A 206 10.29 13.32 -4.69
N ASP A 207 11.44 13.02 -5.30
CA ASP A 207 12.62 12.65 -4.50
C ASP A 207 13.10 13.87 -3.69
N ASP A 208 13.52 13.66 -2.44
CA ASP A 208 14.05 14.71 -1.56
C ASP A 208 15.21 14.21 -0.66
N ASP A 209 15.69 15.06 0.26
CA ASP A 209 16.78 14.76 1.22
C ASP A 209 16.24 14.35 2.62
N ALA A 210 14.94 14.10 2.75
CA ALA A 210 14.35 13.62 3.98
C ALA A 210 14.72 12.15 4.22
N PRO A 211 14.83 11.71 5.48
CA PRO A 211 15.29 10.36 5.79
C PRO A 211 14.23 9.33 5.46
N ASN A 212 14.67 8.19 4.93
CA ASN A 212 13.83 7.02 4.69
C ASN A 212 14.18 5.89 5.65
N GLU A 213 13.18 5.10 6.04
CA GLU A 213 13.38 3.98 6.96
C GLU A 213 12.81 2.68 6.43
N ASN A 214 13.45 1.59 6.82
CA ASN A 214 13.02 0.22 6.59
C ASN A 214 13.47 -0.60 7.80
N HIS A 215 12.59 -0.94 8.73
CA HIS A 215 12.97 -1.53 10.01
C HIS A 215 12.03 -2.65 10.46
N ARG A 216 12.60 -3.77 10.94
CA ARG A 216 11.83 -4.85 11.57
C ARG A 216 11.64 -4.61 13.06
N GLN A 217 10.38 -4.48 13.47
CA GLN A 217 10.06 -4.44 14.88
C GLN A 217 9.97 -5.84 15.48
N ILE A 218 10.81 -6.09 16.49
CA ILE A 218 10.84 -7.34 17.28
C ILE A 218 10.23 -7.11 18.67
N ARG A 219 9.40 -8.05 19.14
CA ARG A 219 8.83 -8.06 20.50
C ARG A 219 9.71 -8.82 21.48
N LYS A 220 9.42 -8.65 22.78
CA LYS A 220 9.99 -9.47 23.85
C LYS A 220 9.87 -10.96 23.52
N GLY A 221 10.99 -11.67 23.59
CA GLY A 221 11.07 -13.09 23.21
C GLY A 221 11.40 -13.31 21.73
N ASP A 222 11.99 -12.32 21.06
CA ASP A 222 12.45 -12.37 19.67
C ASP A 222 11.34 -12.69 18.66
N ILE A 223 10.13 -12.22 18.96
CA ILE A 223 8.94 -12.44 18.13
C ILE A 223 8.82 -11.31 17.12
N HIS A 224 8.87 -11.62 15.84
CA HIS A 224 8.59 -10.66 14.77
C HIS A 224 7.18 -10.08 14.92
N ASN A 225 7.08 -8.76 14.93
CA ASN A 225 5.81 -8.06 15.03
C ASN A 225 5.31 -7.59 13.66
N MET A 226 6.10 -6.72 13.04
CA MET A 226 5.76 -5.99 11.83
C MET A 226 7.05 -5.41 11.27
N ASP A 227 7.01 -5.09 9.99
CA ASP A 227 8.05 -4.33 9.32
C ASP A 227 7.52 -2.92 9.05
N LEU A 228 8.40 -1.93 9.18
CA LEU A 228 8.10 -0.52 9.04
C LEU A 228 8.84 -0.02 7.81
N TYR A 229 8.14 0.72 6.95
CA TYR A 229 8.72 1.40 5.81
C TYR A 229 8.21 2.83 5.80
N GLY A 230 9.09 3.81 5.64
CA GLY A 230 8.66 5.20 5.74
C GLY A 230 9.52 6.18 4.99
N PHE A 231 8.89 7.30 4.64
CA PHE A 231 9.52 8.47 4.06
C PHE A 231 9.37 9.66 5.02
N GLY A 232 10.42 10.45 5.20
CA GLY A 232 10.45 11.62 6.08
C GLY A 232 10.61 11.30 7.57
N ARG A 233 11.09 10.08 7.91
CA ARG A 233 11.35 9.68 9.30
C ARG A 233 12.60 8.81 9.39
N THR A 234 13.45 9.10 10.38
CA THR A 234 14.66 8.31 10.63
C THR A 234 14.36 6.94 11.26
N GLY A 235 15.30 6.01 11.14
CA GLY A 235 15.30 4.74 11.84
C GLY A 235 15.50 4.83 13.36
N THR A 236 15.67 3.64 13.95
CA THR A 236 15.72 3.42 15.41
C THR A 236 16.94 4.08 16.05
N GLU A 237 18.08 4.04 15.39
CA GLU A 237 19.37 4.61 15.80
C GLU A 237 19.34 6.14 15.95
N HIS A 238 18.41 6.80 15.25
CA HIS A 238 18.22 8.25 15.30
C HIS A 238 16.96 8.68 16.06
N GLY A 239 16.22 7.72 16.63
CA GLY A 239 15.11 7.96 17.56
C GLY A 239 13.81 8.36 16.87
N TYR A 240 13.53 7.86 15.66
CA TYR A 240 12.28 8.08 14.93
C TYR A 240 11.92 9.56 14.71
N LYS A 241 12.92 10.39 14.42
CA LYS A 241 12.71 11.81 14.17
C LYS A 241 12.08 12.02 12.81
N VAL A 242 11.07 12.88 12.76
CA VAL A 242 10.40 13.32 11.53
C VAL A 242 10.97 14.67 11.12
N TYR A 243 11.50 14.78 9.90
CA TYR A 243 11.97 16.03 9.31
C TYR A 243 12.10 15.92 7.78
N GLY A 244 12.26 17.07 7.11
CA GLY A 244 12.62 17.14 5.68
C GLY A 244 11.42 17.20 4.74
N MET A 245 10.37 16.44 5.03
CA MET A 245 9.09 16.53 4.31
C MET A 245 8.15 17.53 4.98
N SER A 246 7.82 18.62 4.30
CA SER A 246 6.83 19.61 4.73
C SER A 246 5.98 20.06 3.54
N GLY A 247 5.17 21.11 3.68
CA GLY A 247 4.39 21.64 2.56
C GLY A 247 3.31 20.70 2.02
N ASN A 248 3.12 20.68 0.71
CA ASN A 248 2.03 19.98 0.02
C ASN A 248 2.44 19.39 -1.34
N GLU A 249 3.74 19.27 -1.58
CA GLU A 249 4.36 18.76 -2.79
C GLU A 249 4.40 17.23 -2.82
N HIS A 250 4.48 16.58 -1.66
CA HIS A 250 4.67 15.15 -1.59
C HIS A 250 3.39 14.37 -1.90
N ILE A 251 3.57 13.32 -2.70
CA ILE A 251 2.57 12.34 -3.06
C ILE A 251 3.12 10.98 -2.69
N CYS A 252 2.32 10.20 -1.99
CA CYS A 252 2.64 8.81 -1.70
C CYS A 252 1.78 7.88 -2.55
N ILE A 253 2.36 6.79 -3.05
CA ILE A 253 1.67 5.78 -3.84
C ILE A 253 1.87 4.42 -3.17
N ILE A 254 0.78 3.66 -3.06
CA ILE A 254 0.79 2.30 -2.53
C ILE A 254 -0.15 1.40 -3.32
N GLY A 255 0.18 0.12 -3.48
CA GLY A 255 -0.70 -0.82 -4.16
C GLY A 255 -0.16 -2.24 -4.18
N PHE A 256 -0.94 -3.14 -4.76
CA PHE A 256 -0.55 -4.53 -4.94
C PHE A 256 -0.29 -4.85 -6.41
N THR A 257 0.66 -5.74 -6.64
CA THR A 257 0.84 -6.37 -7.93
C THR A 257 1.42 -7.77 -7.78
N GLU A 258 1.46 -8.52 -8.87
CA GLU A 258 1.85 -9.93 -8.83
C GLU A 258 3.34 -10.10 -8.53
N ALA A 259 3.67 -11.05 -7.66
CA ALA A 259 5.03 -11.28 -7.13
C ALA A 259 6.00 -11.90 -8.15
N ASP A 260 5.50 -12.39 -9.29
CA ASP A 260 6.28 -13.00 -10.36
C ASP A 260 6.83 -11.99 -11.38
N ARG A 261 6.46 -10.71 -11.26
CA ARG A 261 7.06 -9.61 -12.04
C ARG A 261 8.57 -9.57 -11.84
N THR A 262 9.28 -9.33 -12.94
CA THR A 262 10.71 -9.04 -12.92
C THR A 262 10.96 -7.69 -12.23
N HIS A 263 12.20 -7.49 -11.76
CA HIS A 263 12.58 -6.21 -11.15
C HIS A 263 12.43 -5.02 -12.13
N GLU A 264 12.69 -5.24 -13.43
CA GLU A 264 12.49 -4.23 -14.48
C GLU A 264 11.00 -3.88 -14.64
N GLU A 265 10.11 -4.88 -14.65
CA GLU A 265 8.66 -4.64 -14.70
C GLU A 265 8.14 -3.92 -13.45
N MET A 266 8.69 -4.23 -12.27
CA MET A 266 8.37 -3.52 -11.03
C MET A 266 8.83 -2.07 -11.08
N THR A 267 10.05 -1.82 -11.55
CA THR A 267 10.63 -0.47 -11.68
C THR A 267 9.77 0.38 -12.61
N ASN A 268 9.49 -0.12 -13.82
CA ASN A 268 8.66 0.59 -14.80
C ASN A 268 7.25 0.88 -14.28
N LEU A 269 6.65 -0.06 -13.54
CA LEU A 269 5.33 0.11 -12.95
C LEU A 269 5.33 1.24 -11.91
N ILE A 270 6.26 1.21 -10.96
CA ILE A 270 6.33 2.16 -9.86
C ILE A 270 6.68 3.55 -10.37
N GLU A 271 7.71 3.67 -11.21
CA GLU A 271 8.13 4.95 -11.77
C GLU A 271 7.06 5.57 -12.67
N GLY A 272 6.33 4.75 -13.45
CA GLY A 272 5.19 5.23 -14.23
C GLY A 272 4.07 5.80 -13.36
N TYR A 273 3.80 5.20 -12.19
CA TYR A 273 2.86 5.77 -11.23
C TYR A 273 3.40 7.05 -10.58
N LEU A 274 4.70 7.15 -10.30
CA LEU A 274 5.30 8.37 -9.74
C LEU A 274 5.29 9.54 -10.73
N GLU A 275 5.44 9.28 -12.03
CA GLU A 275 5.34 10.28 -13.10
C GLU A 275 3.90 10.79 -13.27
N ALA A 276 2.92 9.90 -13.15
CA ALA A 276 1.50 10.21 -13.39
C ALA A 276 0.57 9.70 -12.26
N PRO A 277 0.73 10.19 -11.02
CA PRO A 277 0.07 9.62 -9.84
C PRO A 277 -1.46 9.61 -9.92
N PHE A 278 -2.04 10.59 -10.62
CA PHE A 278 -3.49 10.78 -10.72
C PHE A 278 -4.09 10.47 -12.09
N ALA A 279 -3.30 9.98 -13.06
CA ALA A 279 -3.81 9.60 -14.38
C ALA A 279 -4.77 8.41 -14.28
N SER A 280 -5.86 8.40 -15.05
CA SER A 280 -6.71 7.21 -15.11
C SER A 280 -6.08 6.16 -16.04
N ASN A 281 -6.41 4.89 -15.82
CA ASN A 281 -5.89 3.78 -16.64
C ASN A 281 -6.41 3.80 -18.09
N ALA A 282 -7.38 4.68 -18.40
CA ALA A 282 -7.84 4.95 -19.75
C ALA A 282 -6.85 5.83 -20.55
N GLU A 283 -5.92 6.52 -19.89
CA GLU A 283 -4.95 7.44 -20.52
C GLU A 283 -3.58 6.79 -20.78
N THR A 284 -3.36 5.56 -20.31
CA THR A 284 -2.06 4.86 -20.38
C THR A 284 -2.05 3.62 -21.27
N ASN A 285 -3.05 3.44 -22.15
CA ASN A 285 -3.14 2.34 -23.13
C ASN A 285 -3.20 2.85 -24.58
#